data_AF-A0A123TL23-F1
#
_entry.id   AF-A0A123TL23-F1
#
_cell.length_a   1.000
_cell.length_b   1.000
_cell.length_c   1.000
_cell.angle_alpha   90.00
_cell.angle_beta   90.00
_cell.angle_gamma   90.00
#
_symmetry.space_group_name_H-M   'P 1'
#
loop_
_entity.id
_entity.type
_entity.pdbx_description
1 polymer ?
#
loop_
_entity_poly.entity_id
_entity_poly.type
_entity_poly.pdbx_seq_one_letter_code
_entity_poly.pdbx_strand_id
1 'polypeptide(L)' 'MKLPQFLFLAITTILAVYFMNASILTGDFLIAGIYAFIAYRNLHFAYKVTKFIRLVEKQNKK' A
#
# COMPACT_ATOMS: atom_id res chain seq x y z
N MET A 1 0.22 11.19 -8.37
CA MET A 1 1.10 11.05 -7.18
C MET A 1 2.50 11.43 -7.62
N LYS A 2 3.26 12.21 -6.82
CA LYS A 2 4.65 12.57 -7.18
C LYS A 2 5.56 11.36 -6.96
N LEU A 3 6.64 11.23 -7.75
CA LEU A 3 7.62 10.14 -7.63
C LEU A 3 8.12 9.89 -6.19
N PRO A 4 8.52 10.90 -5.39
CA PRO A 4 8.97 10.66 -4.01
C PRO A 4 7.88 10.09 -3.11
N GLN A 5 6.63 10.51 -3.28
CA GLN A 5 5.51 9.96 -2.51
C GLN A 5 5.30 8.49 -2.88
N PHE A 6 5.39 8.15 -4.17
CA PHE A 6 5.26 6.78 -4.66
C PHE A 6 6.36 5.90 -4.07
N LEU A 7 7.62 6.35 -4.10
CA LEU A 7 8.74 5.62 -3.51
C LEU A 7 8.54 5.40 -2.01
N PHE A 8 8.11 6.43 -1.27
CA PHE A 8 7.80 6.30 0.14
C PHE A 8 6.70 5.26 0.41
N LEU A 9 5.61 5.30 -0.37
CA LEU A 9 4.53 4.31 -0.27
C LEU A 9 5.03 2.90 -0.61
N ALA A 10 5.83 2.73 -1.65
CA ALA A 10 6.36 1.44 -2.07
C ALA A 10 7.26 0.84 -0.99
N ILE A 11 8.24 1.61 -0.49
CA ILE A 11 9.17 1.16 0.55
C ILE A 11 8.42 0.80 1.84
N THR A 12 7.51 1.65 2.30
CA THR A 12 6.72 1.37 3.52
C THR A 12 5.82 0.15 3.36
N THR A 13 5.31 -0.10 2.15
CA THR A 13 4.52 -1.31 1.86
C THR A 13 5.39 -2.57 1.86
N ILE A 14 6.58 -2.52 1.26
CA ILE A 14 7.54 -3.64 1.26
C ILE A 14 7.92 -4.00 2.71
N LEU A 15 8.25 -2.98 3.52
CA LEU A 15 8.58 -3.18 4.93
C LEU A 15 7.40 -3.77 5.71
N ALA A 16 6.20 -3.24 5.53
CA ALA A 16 5.01 -3.75 6.22
C ALA A 16 4.74 -5.22 5.88
N VAL A 17 4.83 -5.61 4.61
CA VAL A 17 4.63 -7.01 4.19
C VAL A 17 5.74 -7.92 4.72
N TYR A 18 6.99 -7.47 4.71
CA TYR A 18 8.11 -8.22 5.27
C TYR A 18 7.92 -8.51 6.76
N PHE A 19 7.65 -7.47 7.55
CA PHE A 19 7.45 -7.64 9.00
C PHE A 19 6.18 -8.40 9.33
N MET A 20 5.11 -8.22 8.56
CA MET A 20 3.90 -9.05 8.69
C MET A 20 4.24 -10.53 8.52
N ASN A 21 4.96 -10.89 7.45
CA ASN A 21 5.35 -12.28 7.20
C ASN A 21 6.29 -12.82 8.28
N ALA A 22 7.24 -12.02 8.75
CA ALA A 22 8.12 -12.39 9.85
C ALA A 22 7.31 -12.68 11.11
N SER A 23 6.35 -11.82 11.47
CA SER A 23 5.49 -12.03 12.64
C SER A 23 4.53 -13.21 12.49
N ILE A 24 4.02 -13.48 11.29
CA ILE A 24 3.24 -14.70 11.03
C ILE A 24 4.12 -15.95 11.28
N LEU A 25 5.37 -15.91 10.83
CA LEU A 25 6.30 -17.04 10.98
C LEU A 25 6.72 -17.25 12.45
N THR A 26 6.82 -16.19 13.25
CA THR A 26 7.11 -16.30 14.69
C THR A 26 5.87 -16.62 15.54
N GLY A 27 4.67 -16.58 14.96
CA GLY A 27 3.40 -16.79 15.67
C GLY A 27 2.87 -15.55 16.41
N ASP A 28 3.49 -14.38 16.22
CA ASP A 28 3.06 -13.11 16.81
C ASP A 28 1.91 -12.46 16.02
N PHE A 29 0.73 -13.07 16.11
CA PHE A 29 -0.43 -12.64 15.32
C PHE A 29 -0.92 -11.21 15.61
N LEU A 30 -0.71 -10.70 16.83
CA LEU A 30 -1.02 -9.30 17.17
C LEU A 30 -0.19 -8.32 16.34
N ILE A 31 1.13 -8.57 16.29
CA ILE A 31 2.06 -7.75 15.52
C ILE A 31 1.83 -7.92 14.02
N ALA A 32 1.59 -9.16 13.57
CA ALA A 32 1.19 -9.42 12.20
C ALA A 32 -0.07 -8.63 11.79
N GLY A 33 -1.09 -8.57 12.66
CA GLY A 33 -2.31 -7.79 12.45
C GLY A 33 -2.04 -6.30 12.27
N ILE A 34 -1.12 -5.71 13.06
CA ILE A 34 -0.73 -4.31 12.92
C ILE A 34 -0.09 -4.05 11.55
N TYR A 35 0.87 -4.89 11.15
CA TYR A 35 1.53 -4.73 9.85
C TYR A 35 0.57 -5.01 8.68
N ALA A 36 -0.35 -5.95 8.82
CA ALA A 36 -1.42 -6.21 7.85
C ALA A 36 -2.32 -4.98 7.67
N PHE A 37 -2.69 -4.31 8.76
CA PHE A 37 -3.48 -3.07 8.68
C PHE A 37 -2.73 -1.95 7.95
N ILE A 38 -1.43 -1.80 8.21
CA ILE A 38 -0.58 -0.81 7.51
C ILE A 38 -0.51 -1.12 6.01
N ALA A 39 -0.26 -2.39 5.65
CA ALA A 39 -0.22 -2.84 4.27
C ALA A 39 -1.58 -2.62 3.56
N TYR A 40 -2.69 -2.94 4.23
CA TYR A 40 -4.04 -2.70 3.72
C TYR A 40 -4.30 -1.21 3.47
N ARG A 41 -3.93 -0.34 4.41
CA ARG A 41 -4.08 1.11 4.28
C ARG A 41 -3.28 1.65 3.09
N ASN A 42 -2.06 1.15 2.89
CA ASN A 42 -1.22 1.52 1.75
C ASN A 42 -1.81 1.04 0.42
N LEU A 43 -2.32 -0.19 0.37
CA LEU A 43 -2.99 -0.76 -0.81
C LEU A 43 -4.25 0.04 -1.18
N HIS A 44 -5.08 0.38 -0.18
CA HIS A 44 -6.29 1.17 -0.40
C HIS A 44 -5.97 2.58 -0.92
N PHE A 45 -4.90 3.19 -0.42
CA PHE A 45 -4.42 4.47 -0.94
C PHE A 45 -3.96 4.35 -2.40
N ALA A 46 -3.14 3.34 -2.73
CA ALA A 46 -2.69 3.08 -4.10
C ALA A 46 -3.89 2.89 -5.05
N TYR A 47 -4.88 2.09 -4.63
CA TYR A 47 -6.10 1.87 -5.39
C TYR A 47 -6.86 3.17 -5.68
N LYS A 48 -7.04 4.04 -4.67
CA LYS A 48 -7.69 5.35 -4.86
C LYS A 48 -6.97 6.22 -5.88
N VAL A 49 -5.63 6.27 -5.81
CA VAL A 49 -4.81 7.02 -6.77
C VAL A 49 -4.98 6.46 -8.18
N THR A 50 -4.90 5.14 -8.36
CA THR A 50 -5.08 4.50 -9.67
C THR A 50 -6.47 4.75 -10.23
N LYS A 51 -7.51 4.66 -9.39
CA LYS A 51 -8.90 4.94 -9.79
C LYS A 51 -9.06 6.39 -10.23
N PHE A 52 -8.45 7.33 -9.51
CA PHE A 52 -8.47 8.75 -9.87
C PHE A 52 -7.78 9.00 -11.23
N ILE A 53 -6.60 8.44 -11.47
CA ILE A 53 -5.88 8.57 -12.75
C ILE A 53 -6.75 8.06 -13.90
N ARG A 54 -7.36 6.87 -13.76
CA ARG A 54 -8.26 6.30 -14.78
C ARG A 54 -9.47 7.20 -15.08
N LEU A 55 -10.04 7.85 -14.06
CA LEU A 55 -11.15 8.78 -14.25
C LEU A 55 -10.70 10.01 -15.05
N VAL A 56 -9.53 10.58 -14.73
CA VAL A 56 -8.97 11.72 -15.47
C VAL A 56 -8.65 11.34 -16.92
N GLU A 57 -8.00 10.19 -17.15
CA GLU A 57 -7.71 9.70 -18.51
C GLU A 57 -8.98 9.53 -19.34
N LYS A 58 -10.06 9.01 -18.75
CA LYS A 58 -11.35 8.85 -19.42
C LYS A 58 -11.98 10.19 -19.81
N GLN A 59 -11.82 11.24 -18.99
CA GLN A 59 -12.32 12.58 -19.28
C GLN A 59 -11.47 13.34 -20.30
N ASN A 60 -10.17 13.04 -20.37
CA ASN A 60 -9.21 13.75 -21.23
C ASN A 60 -9.05 13.11 -22.62
N LYS A 61 -9.59 11.92 -22.87
CA LYS A 61 -9.80 11.39 -24.22
C LYS A 61 -10.96 12.13 -24.90
N LYS A 62 -10.67 13.33 -25.39
CA LYS A 62 -11.39 13.98 -26.49
C LYS A 62 -10.58 13.84 -27.77
#